data_AF-A0A1X1L2Y7-F1
#
_entry.id   AF-A0A1X1L2Y7-F1
#
_cell.length_a   1.000
_cell.length_b   1.000
_cell.length_c   1.000
_cell.angle_alpha   90.00
_cell.angle_beta   90.00
_cell.angle_gamma   90.00
#
_symmetry.space_group_name_H-M   'P 1'
#
loop_
_entity.id
_entity.type
_entity.pdbx_description
1 polymer ?
#
loop_
_entity_poly.entity_id
_entity_poly.type
_entity_poly.pdbx_seq_one_letter_code
_entity_poly.pdbx_strand_id
1 'polypeptide(L)'
;MNMKKKRGLLLFLMSVVSGAFLYIFVDISKAGAESHGIMLDVKVLLPWISAIGLLLGFVGILLTFNFLKKSRKFHSLYQEEIDDDLNETYYVQMYRNLEFGTITSNITSVAILLALVISGSEVIVLDVSRITFSLSFLALVLFLQSQKYLSKTIAIVRQFDLALFSTPKDILNYINSYDEGERQANLEQSFRILFQLNQYVLPVLYIFLFFISVLTGEIQLLAFLLVGVIHIYIGVMQLPMVKRYFK
;
A
#
# COMPACT_ATOMS: atom_id res chain seq x y z
N MET A 1 -5.37 -2.12 -32.42
CA MET A 1 -6.56 -1.97 -31.55
C MET A 1 -6.29 -0.88 -30.50
N ASN A 2 -6.93 0.29 -30.66
CA ASN A 2 -6.53 1.61 -30.15
C ASN A 2 -6.54 1.81 -28.62
N MET A 3 -5.55 2.53 -28.09
CA MET A 3 -5.44 2.96 -26.68
C MET A 3 -6.69 3.70 -26.15
N LYS A 4 -7.45 4.39 -27.01
CA LYS A 4 -8.71 5.06 -26.65
C LYS A 4 -9.80 4.07 -26.19
N LYS A 5 -9.89 2.87 -26.77
CA LYS A 5 -10.85 1.83 -26.34
C LYS A 5 -10.50 1.26 -24.96
N LYS A 6 -9.20 1.09 -24.65
CA LYS A 6 -8.74 0.63 -23.32
C LYS A 6 -9.05 1.64 -22.21
N ARG A 7 -8.94 2.94 -22.50
CA ARG A 7 -9.22 4.02 -21.53
C ARG A 7 -10.72 4.13 -21.21
N GLY A 8 -11.59 3.99 -22.23
CA GLY A 8 -13.05 3.99 -22.03
C GLY A 8 -13.54 2.78 -21.22
N LEU A 9 -12.97 1.59 -21.48
CA LEU A 9 -13.28 0.39 -20.70
C LEU A 9 -12.87 0.55 -19.22
N LEU A 10 -11.70 1.16 -18.97
CA LEU A 10 -11.19 1.37 -17.62
C LEU A 10 -12.05 2.39 -16.84
N LEU A 11 -12.50 3.47 -17.50
CA LEU A 11 -13.42 4.45 -16.93
C LEU A 11 -14.81 3.86 -16.64
N PHE A 12 -15.32 3.02 -17.53
CA PHE A 12 -16.59 2.30 -17.32
C PHE A 12 -16.48 1.29 -16.16
N LEU A 13 -15.38 0.54 -16.08
CA LEU A 13 -15.11 -0.33 -14.93
C LEU A 13 -15.06 0.48 -13.63
N MET A 14 -14.39 1.64 -13.63
CA MET A 14 -14.31 2.51 -12.44
C MET A 14 -15.68 3.03 -12.01
N SER A 15 -16.59 3.38 -12.93
CA SER A 15 -17.92 3.86 -12.56
C SER A 15 -18.81 2.75 -11.99
N VAL A 16 -18.73 1.53 -12.55
CA VAL A 16 -19.47 0.37 -12.03
C VAL A 16 -18.97 -0.03 -10.65
N VAL A 17 -17.65 -0.02 -10.46
CA VAL A 17 -17.01 -0.28 -9.16
C VAL A 17 -17.42 0.77 -8.12
N SER A 18 -17.43 2.05 -8.49
CA SER A 18 -17.86 3.14 -7.60
C SER A 18 -19.32 3.02 -7.17
N GLY A 19 -20.22 2.64 -8.10
CA GLY A 19 -21.63 2.42 -7.79
C GLY A 19 -21.86 1.23 -6.83
N ALA A 20 -21.14 0.13 -7.04
CA ALA A 20 -21.19 -1.02 -6.14
C ALA A 20 -20.63 -0.69 -4.74
N PHE A 21 -19.58 0.14 -4.67
CA PHE A 21 -19.02 0.61 -3.41
C PHE A 21 -20.00 1.45 -2.59
N LEU A 22 -20.68 2.39 -3.22
CA LEU A 22 -21.66 3.24 -2.55
C LEU A 22 -22.86 2.45 -2.05
N TYR A 23 -23.32 1.45 -2.82
CA TYR A 23 -24.42 0.58 -2.42
C TYR A 23 -24.07 -0.21 -1.15
N ILE A 24 -22.89 -0.86 -1.11
CA ILE A 24 -22.43 -1.64 0.04
C ILE A 24 -22.22 -0.74 1.27
N PHE A 25 -21.64 0.45 1.08
CA PHE A 25 -21.44 1.39 2.18
C PHE A 25 -22.77 1.82 2.82
N VAL A 26 -23.82 2.03 2.01
CA VAL A 26 -25.16 2.39 2.49
C VAL A 26 -25.86 1.20 3.16
N ASP A 27 -25.75 0.00 2.59
CA ASP A 27 -26.40 -1.21 3.11
C ASP A 27 -25.82 -1.65 4.46
N ILE A 28 -24.49 -1.61 4.59
CA ILE A 28 -23.78 -1.92 5.84
C ILE A 28 -24.00 -0.83 6.90
N SER A 29 -24.11 0.45 6.51
CA SER A 29 -24.44 1.54 7.43
C SER A 29 -25.85 1.39 8.04
N LYS A 30 -26.81 0.84 7.28
CA LYS A 30 -28.12 0.48 7.82
C LYS A 30 -28.04 -0.68 8.81
N ALA A 31 -27.29 -1.74 8.48
CA ALA A 31 -27.14 -2.90 9.37
C ALA A 31 -26.44 -2.55 10.71
N GLY A 32 -25.46 -1.62 10.69
CA GLY A 32 -24.80 -1.13 11.91
C GLY A 32 -25.71 -0.28 12.80
N ALA A 33 -26.68 0.44 12.23
CA ALA A 33 -27.64 1.25 12.97
C ALA A 33 -28.70 0.41 13.72
N GLU A 34 -28.92 -0.84 13.30
CA GLU A 34 -29.91 -1.75 13.89
C GLU A 34 -29.32 -2.61 15.03
N SER A 35 -28.00 -2.70 15.19
CA SER A 35 -27.37 -3.51 16.24
C SER A 35 -27.44 -2.83 17.62
N HIS A 36 -28.30 -3.31 18.51
CA HIS A 36 -28.44 -2.84 19.89
C HIS A 36 -27.56 -3.68 20.82
N GLY A 37 -26.26 -3.36 20.89
CA GLY A 37 -25.34 -3.94 21.86
C GLY A 37 -23.89 -3.48 21.65
N ILE A 38 -23.22 -3.06 22.72
CA ILE A 38 -21.77 -2.82 22.70
C ILE A 38 -21.08 -4.12 23.13
N MET A 39 -20.60 -4.86 22.13
CA MET A 39 -19.47 -5.77 22.25
C MET A 39 -18.84 -5.83 20.86
N LEU A 40 -17.52 -5.87 20.75
CA LEU A 40 -16.77 -5.93 19.49
C LEU A 40 -17.07 -7.26 18.74
N ASP A 41 -18.28 -7.43 18.22
CA ASP A 41 -18.66 -8.63 17.49
C ASP A 41 -17.91 -8.64 16.16
N VAL A 42 -17.02 -9.63 16.05
CA VAL A 42 -16.17 -9.88 14.89
C VAL A 42 -17.02 -10.01 13.62
N LYS A 43 -18.24 -10.53 13.72
CA LYS A 43 -19.17 -10.68 12.57
C LYS A 43 -19.66 -9.34 12.02
N VAL A 44 -19.79 -8.33 12.89
CA VAL A 44 -20.16 -6.98 12.47
C VAL A 44 -18.92 -6.25 11.97
N LEU A 45 -17.80 -6.32 12.68
CA LEU A 45 -16.58 -5.56 12.37
C LEU A 45 -15.88 -5.99 11.07
N LEU A 46 -15.86 -7.28 10.75
CA LEU A 46 -15.17 -7.82 9.58
C LEU A 46 -15.64 -7.13 8.27
N PRO A 47 -16.95 -7.08 7.95
CA PRO A 47 -17.47 -6.36 6.79
C PRO A 47 -17.12 -4.86 6.74
N TRP A 48 -17.10 -4.18 7.90
CA TRP A 48 -16.73 -2.75 7.95
C TRP A 48 -15.26 -2.55 7.61
N ILE A 49 -14.37 -3.38 8.15
CA ILE A 49 -12.93 -3.29 7.91
C ILE A 49 -12.62 -3.60 6.44
N SER A 50 -13.25 -4.62 5.86
CA SER A 50 -13.05 -4.94 4.43
C SER A 50 -13.57 -3.82 3.51
N ALA A 51 -14.74 -3.25 3.80
CA ALA A 51 -15.29 -2.13 3.04
C ALA A 51 -14.40 -0.87 3.12
N ILE A 52 -13.89 -0.52 4.30
CA ILE A 52 -12.94 0.60 4.48
C ILE A 52 -11.64 0.33 3.73
N GLY A 53 -11.09 -0.89 3.86
CA GLY A 53 -9.87 -1.30 3.16
C GLY A 53 -10.04 -1.18 1.64
N LEU A 54 -11.20 -1.57 1.12
CA LEU A 54 -11.51 -1.41 -0.29
C LEU A 54 -11.62 0.05 -0.74
N LEU A 55 -12.31 0.89 0.03
CA LEU A 55 -12.45 2.31 -0.29
C LEU A 55 -11.08 2.99 -0.33
N LEU A 56 -10.25 2.73 0.69
CA LEU A 56 -8.87 3.22 0.74
C LEU A 56 -8.05 2.70 -0.44
N GLY A 57 -8.21 1.42 -0.80
CA GLY A 57 -7.59 0.82 -1.97
C GLY A 57 -7.99 1.52 -3.28
N PHE A 58 -9.28 1.77 -3.47
CA PHE A 58 -9.78 2.44 -4.68
C PHE A 58 -9.29 3.88 -4.79
N VAL A 59 -9.40 4.67 -3.71
CA VAL A 59 -8.88 6.04 -3.65
C VAL A 59 -7.37 6.06 -3.87
N GLY A 60 -6.65 5.13 -3.25
CA GLY A 60 -5.21 4.97 -3.38
C GLY A 60 -4.75 4.69 -4.81
N ILE A 61 -5.49 3.85 -5.56
CA ILE A 61 -5.23 3.64 -7.00
C ILE A 61 -5.36 4.96 -7.78
N LEU A 62 -6.44 5.72 -7.56
CA LEU A 62 -6.67 6.99 -8.26
C LEU A 62 -5.57 8.02 -7.96
N LEU A 63 -5.19 8.15 -6.69
CA LEU A 63 -4.11 9.03 -6.27
C LEU A 63 -2.77 8.62 -6.88
N THR A 64 -2.45 7.32 -6.86
CA THR A 64 -1.24 6.78 -7.51
C THR A 64 -1.18 7.17 -8.98
N PHE A 65 -2.26 6.94 -9.74
CA PHE A 65 -2.31 7.36 -11.15
C PHE A 65 -2.16 8.87 -11.34
N ASN A 66 -2.76 9.68 -10.46
CA ASN A 66 -2.67 11.13 -10.53
C ASN A 66 -1.22 11.62 -10.34
N PHE A 67 -0.54 11.13 -9.30
CA PHE A 67 0.86 11.47 -9.04
C PHE A 67 1.77 11.02 -10.18
N LEU A 68 1.61 9.80 -10.68
CA LEU A 68 2.43 9.30 -11.79
C LEU A 68 2.19 10.06 -13.10
N LYS A 69 0.94 10.46 -13.37
CA LYS A 69 0.63 11.32 -14.52
C LYS A 69 1.29 12.70 -14.39
N LYS A 70 1.27 13.30 -13.20
CA LYS A 70 1.98 14.56 -12.92
C LYS A 70 3.48 14.40 -13.11
N SER A 71 4.08 13.34 -12.57
CA SER A 71 5.50 13.04 -12.72
C SER A 71 5.91 12.96 -14.20
N ARG A 72 5.17 12.20 -15.03
CA ARG A 72 5.44 12.14 -16.48
C ARG A 72 5.26 13.47 -17.20
N LYS A 73 4.28 14.29 -16.79
CA LYS A 73 4.08 15.62 -17.37
C LYS A 73 5.28 16.53 -17.06
N PHE A 74 5.78 16.50 -15.83
CA PHE A 74 6.97 17.28 -15.48
C PHE A 74 8.23 16.74 -16.15
N HIS A 75 8.32 15.43 -16.38
CA HIS A 75 9.41 14.84 -17.16
C HIS A 75 9.46 15.37 -18.60
N SER A 76 8.31 15.49 -19.29
CA SER A 76 8.29 16.05 -20.64
C SER A 76 8.64 17.55 -20.65
N LEU A 77 8.12 18.31 -19.67
CA LEU A 77 8.46 19.74 -19.55
C LEU A 77 9.95 19.95 -19.27
N TYR A 78 10.53 19.15 -18.38
CA TYR A 78 11.97 19.15 -18.08
C TYR A 78 12.83 18.88 -19.32
N GLN A 79 12.37 18.05 -20.27
CA GLN A 79 13.12 17.77 -21.50
C GLN A 79 13.03 18.89 -22.54
N GLU A 80 11.98 19.69 -22.52
CA GLU A 80 11.72 20.75 -23.51
C GLU A 80 12.24 22.13 -23.05
N GLU A 81 12.41 22.32 -21.74
CA GLU A 81 12.75 23.61 -21.13
C GLU A 81 14.26 23.88 -21.11
N ILE A 82 14.64 25.05 -21.63
CA ILE A 82 16.04 25.51 -21.71
C ILE A 82 16.37 26.48 -20.58
N ASP A 83 15.36 27.09 -19.94
CA ASP A 83 15.54 27.97 -18.78
C ASP A 83 15.93 27.18 -17.53
N ASP A 84 17.13 27.44 -17.00
CA ASP A 84 17.73 26.66 -15.91
C ASP A 84 16.89 26.68 -14.62
N ASP A 85 16.30 27.82 -14.25
CA ASP A 85 15.51 27.98 -13.02
C ASP A 85 14.17 27.21 -13.09
N LEU A 86 13.47 27.30 -14.22
CA LEU A 86 12.27 26.51 -14.46
C LEU A 86 12.59 25.01 -14.57
N ASN A 87 13.71 24.67 -15.19
CA ASN A 87 14.18 23.30 -15.37
C ASN A 87 14.41 22.60 -14.02
N GLU A 88 15.10 23.24 -13.08
CA GLU A 88 15.30 22.72 -11.71
C GLU A 88 13.96 22.51 -10.98
N THR A 89 13.03 23.46 -11.11
CA THR A 89 11.70 23.34 -10.52
C THR A 89 10.94 22.13 -11.07
N TYR A 90 11.01 21.88 -12.37
CA TYR A 90 10.38 20.71 -12.99
C TYR A 90 11.05 19.40 -12.58
N TYR A 91 12.38 19.38 -12.45
CA TYR A 91 13.16 18.25 -11.94
C TYR A 91 12.66 17.83 -10.55
N VAL A 92 12.57 18.78 -9.61
CA VAL A 92 12.10 18.53 -8.24
C VAL A 92 10.65 18.03 -8.24
N GLN A 93 9.77 18.66 -9.02
CA GLN A 93 8.37 18.24 -9.08
C GLN A 93 8.19 16.87 -9.73
N MET A 94 8.99 16.53 -10.74
CA MET A 94 8.98 15.23 -11.40
C MET A 94 9.29 14.10 -10.42
N TYR A 95 10.40 14.20 -9.68
CA TYR A 95 10.80 13.19 -8.71
C TYR A 95 9.90 13.15 -7.48
N ARG A 96 9.50 14.30 -6.94
CA ARG A 96 8.57 14.35 -5.80
C ARG A 96 7.23 13.67 -6.10
N ASN A 97 6.66 13.91 -7.28
CA ASN A 97 5.44 13.23 -7.68
C ASN A 97 5.67 11.72 -7.96
N LEU A 98 6.86 11.33 -8.42
CA LEU A 98 7.20 9.90 -8.57
C LEU A 98 7.21 9.21 -7.20
N GLU A 99 7.93 9.78 -6.23
CA GLU A 99 8.05 9.21 -4.88
C GLU A 99 6.69 9.18 -4.16
N PHE A 100 5.87 10.24 -4.24
CA PHE A 100 4.50 10.20 -3.72
C PHE A 100 3.64 9.14 -4.40
N GLY A 101 3.81 8.94 -5.71
CA GLY A 101 3.16 7.86 -6.45
C GLY A 101 3.57 6.48 -5.91
N THR A 102 4.87 6.24 -5.70
CA THR A 102 5.42 5.00 -5.15
C THR A 102 4.90 4.73 -3.74
N ILE A 103 4.97 5.72 -2.84
CA ILE A 103 4.50 5.59 -1.44
C ILE A 103 2.99 5.31 -1.41
N THR A 104 2.20 6.06 -2.17
CA THR A 104 0.75 5.85 -2.25
C THR A 104 0.44 4.45 -2.78
N SER A 105 1.17 3.98 -3.79
CA SER A 105 1.00 2.64 -4.35
C SER A 105 1.33 1.54 -3.33
N ASN A 106 2.35 1.72 -2.49
CA ASN A 106 2.69 0.78 -1.42
C ASN A 106 1.59 0.72 -0.36
N ILE A 107 1.07 1.86 0.11
CA ILE A 107 -0.05 1.90 1.06
C ILE A 107 -1.30 1.25 0.46
N THR A 108 -1.60 1.56 -0.81
CA THR A 108 -2.72 0.99 -1.57
C THR A 108 -2.62 -0.54 -1.65
N SER A 109 -1.42 -1.07 -1.85
CA SER A 109 -1.17 -2.51 -1.91
C SER A 109 -1.62 -3.22 -0.63
N VAL A 110 -1.28 -2.65 0.53
CA VAL A 110 -1.64 -3.20 1.84
C VAL A 110 -3.15 -3.16 2.04
N ALA A 111 -3.79 -2.03 1.71
CA ALA A 111 -5.24 -1.87 1.86
C ALA A 111 -6.03 -2.90 1.01
N ILE A 112 -5.63 -3.11 -0.25
CA ILE A 112 -6.30 -4.04 -1.16
C ILE A 112 -6.06 -5.50 -0.76
N LEU A 113 -4.82 -5.85 -0.37
CA LEU A 113 -4.53 -7.21 0.10
C LEU A 113 -5.28 -7.52 1.39
N LEU A 114 -5.33 -6.58 2.32
CA LEU A 114 -6.08 -6.72 3.57
C LEU A 114 -7.58 -6.92 3.28
N ALA A 115 -8.16 -6.07 2.44
CA ALA A 115 -9.55 -6.21 2.01
C ALA A 115 -9.84 -7.56 1.35
N LEU A 116 -8.94 -8.05 0.49
CA LEU A 116 -9.09 -9.32 -0.19
C LEU A 116 -9.06 -10.51 0.77
N VAL A 117 -8.13 -10.52 1.73
CA VAL A 117 -8.04 -11.60 2.73
C VAL A 117 -9.26 -11.59 3.64
N ILE A 118 -9.67 -10.41 4.12
CA ILE A 118 -10.84 -10.29 5.02
C ILE A 118 -12.12 -10.70 4.28
N SER A 119 -12.37 -10.16 3.09
CA SER A 119 -13.57 -10.52 2.32
C SER A 119 -13.57 -11.99 1.89
N GLY A 120 -12.41 -12.60 1.63
CA GLY A 120 -12.29 -14.04 1.41
C GLY A 120 -12.70 -14.85 2.65
N SER A 121 -12.29 -14.40 3.84
CA SER A 121 -12.71 -15.03 5.10
C SER A 121 -14.21 -14.87 5.37
N GLU A 122 -14.82 -13.73 5.03
CA GLU A 122 -16.26 -13.51 5.14
C GLU A 122 -17.06 -14.51 4.30
N VAL A 123 -16.63 -14.78 3.06
CA VAL A 123 -17.29 -15.77 2.19
C VAL A 123 -17.22 -17.17 2.78
N ILE A 124 -16.10 -17.55 3.39
CA ILE A 124 -15.90 -18.90 3.95
C ILE A 124 -16.65 -19.07 5.27
N VAL A 125 -16.62 -18.06 6.14
CA VAL A 125 -17.06 -18.16 7.55
C VAL A 125 -18.49 -17.66 7.74
N LEU A 126 -18.89 -16.60 7.03
CA LEU A 126 -20.16 -15.90 7.26
C LEU A 126 -21.19 -16.16 6.14
N ASP A 127 -20.77 -16.63 4.95
CA ASP A 127 -21.60 -16.80 3.74
C ASP A 127 -22.43 -15.54 3.36
N VAL A 128 -22.04 -14.36 3.85
CA VAL A 128 -22.83 -13.14 3.73
C VAL A 128 -22.49 -12.31 2.49
N SER A 129 -21.24 -12.29 1.97
CA SER A 129 -20.87 -11.30 0.95
C SER A 129 -19.95 -11.80 -0.21
N ARG A 130 -20.53 -12.42 -1.24
CA ARG A 130 -19.79 -12.74 -2.49
C ARG A 130 -19.39 -11.51 -3.31
N ILE A 131 -20.09 -10.39 -3.10
CA ILE A 131 -19.89 -9.14 -3.84
C ILE A 131 -18.62 -8.42 -3.36
N THR A 132 -18.41 -8.29 -2.05
CA THR A 132 -17.21 -7.63 -1.47
C THR A 132 -15.94 -8.37 -1.87
N PHE A 133 -15.97 -9.70 -1.88
CA PHE A 133 -14.86 -10.51 -2.37
C PHE A 133 -14.59 -10.26 -3.86
N SER A 134 -15.64 -10.27 -4.69
CA SER A 134 -15.53 -10.02 -6.13
C SER A 134 -14.97 -8.62 -6.43
N LEU A 135 -15.40 -7.60 -5.67
CA LEU A 135 -14.88 -6.23 -5.77
C LEU A 135 -13.42 -6.12 -5.30
N SER A 136 -13.06 -6.84 -4.24
CA SER A 136 -11.67 -6.90 -3.76
C SER A 136 -10.75 -7.52 -4.78
N PHE A 137 -11.21 -8.60 -5.44
CA PHE A 137 -10.47 -9.21 -6.53
C PHE A 137 -10.33 -8.27 -7.73
N LEU A 138 -11.39 -7.53 -8.08
CA LEU A 138 -11.33 -6.52 -9.14
C LEU A 138 -10.37 -5.38 -8.79
N ALA A 139 -10.38 -4.91 -7.54
CA ALA A 139 -9.44 -3.91 -7.04
C ALA A 139 -7.99 -4.39 -7.15
N LEU A 140 -7.71 -5.67 -6.84
CA LEU A 140 -6.40 -6.27 -7.06
C LEU A 140 -5.97 -6.22 -8.54
N VAL A 141 -6.86 -6.57 -9.47
CA VAL A 141 -6.55 -6.50 -10.92
C VAL A 141 -6.23 -5.06 -11.35
N LEU A 142 -7.02 -4.08 -10.89
CA LEU A 142 -6.78 -2.66 -11.18
C LEU A 142 -5.47 -2.17 -10.55
N PHE A 143 -5.14 -2.65 -9.35
CA PHE A 143 -3.89 -2.35 -8.68
C PHE A 143 -2.68 -2.90 -9.43
N LEU A 144 -2.72 -4.14 -9.92
CA LEU A 144 -1.65 -4.70 -10.76
C LEU A 144 -1.44 -3.87 -12.04
N GLN A 145 -2.52 -3.33 -12.61
CA GLN A 145 -2.44 -2.41 -13.75
C GLN A 145 -1.81 -1.06 -13.36
N SER A 146 -2.10 -0.55 -12.16
CA SER A 146 -1.45 0.63 -11.58
C SER A 146 0.05 0.41 -11.36
N GLN A 147 0.42 -0.74 -10.78
CA GLN A 147 1.81 -1.14 -10.57
C GLN A 147 2.60 -1.20 -11.88
N LYS A 148 2.01 -1.77 -12.94
CA LYS A 148 2.61 -1.74 -14.29
C LYS A 148 2.83 -0.32 -14.80
N TYR A 149 1.94 0.60 -14.47
CA TYR A 149 2.11 2.01 -14.83
C TYR A 149 3.20 2.70 -14.00
N LEU A 150 3.32 2.35 -12.72
CA LEU A 150 4.40 2.77 -11.83
C LEU A 150 5.78 2.34 -12.35
N SER A 151 6.01 1.04 -12.56
CA SER A 151 7.28 0.53 -13.11
C SER A 151 7.66 1.22 -14.42
N LYS A 152 6.69 1.40 -15.33
CA LYS A 152 6.94 2.14 -16.58
C LYS A 152 7.31 3.60 -16.36
N THR A 153 6.74 4.24 -15.33
CA THR A 153 7.06 5.63 -15.01
C THR A 153 8.46 5.73 -14.43
N ILE A 154 8.84 4.79 -13.55
CA ILE A 154 10.20 4.67 -13.03
C ILE A 154 11.19 4.48 -14.19
N ALA A 155 10.91 3.57 -15.13
CA ALA A 155 11.77 3.36 -16.30
C ALA A 155 11.96 4.62 -17.15
N ILE A 156 10.93 5.45 -17.31
CA ILE A 156 11.03 6.71 -18.08
C ILE A 156 11.78 7.78 -17.28
N VAL A 157 11.40 8.01 -16.03
CA VAL A 157 11.86 9.15 -15.22
C VAL A 157 13.24 8.90 -14.61
N ARG A 158 13.52 7.67 -14.19
CA ARG A 158 14.77 7.27 -13.53
C ARG A 158 15.70 6.49 -14.46
N GLN A 159 15.29 6.18 -15.69
CA GLN A 159 16.05 5.35 -16.63
C GLN A 159 16.45 3.99 -16.04
N PHE A 160 15.60 3.44 -15.15
CA PHE A 160 15.84 2.18 -14.45
C PHE A 160 14.64 1.25 -14.63
N ASP A 161 14.87 0.05 -15.19
CA ASP A 161 13.81 -0.93 -15.40
C ASP A 161 13.58 -1.75 -14.12
N LEU A 162 12.61 -1.30 -13.32
CA LEU A 162 12.24 -1.99 -12.08
C LEU A 162 11.11 -2.99 -12.33
N ALA A 163 11.42 -4.28 -12.13
CA ALA A 163 10.45 -5.35 -12.25
C ALA A 163 9.28 -5.19 -11.27
N LEU A 164 8.09 -5.65 -11.67
CA LEU A 164 6.89 -5.58 -10.81
C LEU A 164 7.04 -6.39 -9.52
N PHE A 165 7.78 -7.50 -9.58
CA PHE A 165 8.11 -8.35 -8.43
C PHE A 165 9.61 -8.27 -8.20
N SER A 166 10.06 -7.12 -7.69
CA SER A 166 11.48 -6.88 -7.42
C SER A 166 11.94 -7.56 -6.14
N THR A 167 13.14 -8.14 -6.18
CA THR A 167 13.79 -8.67 -4.98
C THR A 167 14.41 -7.53 -4.16
N PRO A 168 14.77 -7.77 -2.88
CA PRO A 168 15.49 -6.78 -2.09
C PRO A 168 16.80 -6.31 -2.75
N LYS A 169 17.45 -7.19 -3.54
CA LYS A 169 18.66 -6.84 -4.30
C LYS A 169 18.35 -5.88 -5.45
N ASP A 170 17.24 -6.08 -6.16
CA ASP A 170 16.83 -5.22 -7.27
C ASP A 170 16.45 -3.81 -6.76
N ILE A 171 15.74 -3.76 -5.64
CA ILE A 171 15.41 -2.49 -4.95
C ILE A 171 16.69 -1.79 -4.47
N LEU A 172 17.66 -2.53 -3.94
CA LEU A 172 18.94 -1.95 -3.54
C LEU A 172 19.71 -1.38 -4.75
N ASN A 173 19.70 -2.08 -5.89
CA ASN A 173 20.30 -1.57 -7.13
C ASN A 173 19.62 -0.29 -7.62
N TYR A 174 18.29 -0.22 -7.49
CA TYR A 174 17.51 0.97 -7.80
C TYR A 174 17.87 2.15 -6.90
N ILE A 175 17.94 1.95 -5.58
CA ILE A 175 18.36 2.99 -4.63
C ILE A 175 19.81 3.43 -4.89
N ASN A 176 20.68 2.50 -5.29
CA ASN A 176 22.07 2.83 -5.63
C ASN A 176 22.21 3.63 -6.93
N SER A 177 21.18 3.71 -7.77
CA SER A 177 21.19 4.58 -8.95
C SER A 177 20.79 6.02 -8.64
N TYR A 178 20.42 6.33 -7.40
CA TYR A 178 20.08 7.69 -6.98
C TYR A 178 21.34 8.54 -6.85
N ASP A 179 21.16 9.86 -6.82
CA ASP A 179 22.25 10.74 -6.42
C ASP A 179 22.66 10.49 -4.96
N GLU A 180 23.85 10.94 -4.58
CA GLU A 180 24.42 10.65 -3.25
C GLU A 180 23.54 11.20 -2.11
N GLY A 181 22.97 12.40 -2.30
CA GLY A 181 22.16 13.07 -1.28
C GLY A 181 20.82 12.37 -1.06
N GLU A 182 20.13 12.02 -2.15
CA GLU A 182 18.88 11.29 -2.13
C GLU A 182 19.07 9.88 -1.55
N ARG A 183 20.16 9.20 -1.93
CA ARG A 183 20.51 7.90 -1.38
C ARG A 183 20.76 7.98 0.12
N GLN A 184 21.55 8.96 0.59
CA GLN A 184 21.83 9.14 2.01
C GLN A 184 20.55 9.42 2.79
N ALA A 185 19.69 10.31 2.29
CA ALA A 185 18.40 10.61 2.92
C ALA A 185 17.50 9.36 2.99
N ASN A 186 17.46 8.56 1.93
CA ASN A 186 16.69 7.31 1.90
C ASN A 186 17.20 6.30 2.93
N LEU A 187 18.51 6.09 3.01
CA LEU A 187 19.13 5.16 3.97
C LEU A 187 18.93 5.63 5.41
N GLU A 188 19.10 6.93 5.69
CA GLU A 188 18.86 7.48 7.02
C GLU A 188 17.40 7.29 7.45
N GLN A 189 16.47 7.63 6.57
CA GLN A 189 15.05 7.48 6.87
C GLN A 189 14.65 6.01 7.04
N SER A 190 15.17 5.12 6.20
CA SER A 190 14.95 3.67 6.32
C SER A 190 15.48 3.12 7.64
N PHE A 191 16.66 3.58 8.08
CA PHE A 191 17.21 3.22 9.39
C PHE A 191 16.33 3.74 10.53
N ARG A 192 15.88 5.00 10.48
CA ARG A 192 14.97 5.58 11.48
C ARG A 192 13.68 4.78 11.60
N ILE A 193 13.05 4.41 10.48
CA ILE A 193 11.84 3.60 10.45
C ILE A 193 12.10 2.22 11.06
N LEU A 194 13.18 1.54 10.67
CA LEU A 194 13.54 0.22 11.19
C LEU A 194 13.77 0.26 12.71
N PHE A 195 14.50 1.28 13.18
CA PHE A 195 14.76 1.47 14.59
C PHE A 195 13.46 1.76 15.37
N GLN A 196 12.59 2.64 14.84
CA GLN A 196 11.30 2.93 15.45
C GLN A 196 10.39 1.70 15.52
N LEU A 197 10.35 0.90 14.44
CA LEU A 197 9.59 -0.33 14.37
C LEU A 197 10.04 -1.30 15.48
N ASN A 198 11.35 -1.55 15.57
CA ASN A 198 11.92 -2.50 16.52
C ASN A 198 11.79 -2.03 17.98
N GLN A 199 12.13 -0.77 18.26
CA GLN A 199 12.28 -0.29 19.63
C GLN A 199 10.98 0.25 20.25
N TYR A 200 10.02 0.68 19.43
CA TYR A 200 8.80 1.33 19.92
C TYR A 200 7.53 0.62 19.43
N VAL A 201 7.39 0.41 18.11
CA VAL A 201 6.14 -0.12 17.55
C VAL A 201 5.88 -1.56 17.99
N LEU A 202 6.87 -2.47 17.84
CA LEU A 202 6.68 -3.86 18.26
C LEU A 202 6.43 -4.00 19.78
N PRO A 203 7.17 -3.31 20.69
CA PRO A 203 6.85 -3.26 22.12
C PRO A 203 5.44 -2.79 22.42
N VAL A 204 5.00 -1.70 21.79
CA VAL A 204 3.65 -1.17 21.97
C VAL A 204 2.59 -2.15 21.47
N LEU A 205 2.85 -2.89 20.40
CA LEU A 205 1.94 -3.93 19.90
C LEU A 205 1.71 -5.05 20.91
N TYR A 206 2.71 -5.46 21.71
CA TYR A 206 2.46 -6.43 22.78
C TYR A 206 1.46 -5.90 23.82
N ILE A 207 1.63 -4.65 24.24
CA ILE A 207 0.74 -4.01 25.20
C ILE A 207 -0.67 -3.88 24.60
N PHE A 208 -0.76 -3.47 23.33
CA PHE A 208 -2.03 -3.35 22.62
C PHE A 208 -2.76 -4.69 22.51
N LEU A 209 -2.08 -5.76 22.10
CA LEU A 209 -2.66 -7.11 22.02
C LEU A 209 -3.11 -7.63 23.38
N PHE A 210 -2.39 -7.29 24.45
CA PHE A 210 -2.81 -7.62 25.81
C PHE A 210 -4.16 -6.97 26.17
N PHE A 211 -4.34 -5.68 25.87
CA PHE A 211 -5.62 -5.01 26.10
C PHE A 211 -6.75 -5.61 25.25
N ILE A 212 -6.51 -5.92 23.98
CA ILE A 212 -7.54 -6.57 23.16
C ILE A 212 -7.89 -7.95 23.74
N SER A 213 -6.91 -8.73 24.18
CA SER A 213 -7.12 -10.04 24.80
C SER A 213 -8.02 -9.95 26.05
N VAL A 214 -7.81 -8.93 26.90
CA VAL A 214 -8.67 -8.67 28.06
C VAL A 214 -10.09 -8.28 27.63
N LEU A 215 -10.22 -7.42 26.62
CA LEU A 215 -11.52 -6.93 26.15
C LEU A 215 -12.36 -8.03 25.46
N THR A 216 -11.72 -8.94 24.74
CA THR A 216 -12.41 -10.03 24.03
C THR A 216 -12.58 -11.28 24.89
N GLY A 217 -11.88 -11.40 26.02
CA GLY A 217 -11.85 -12.61 26.84
C GLY A 217 -11.12 -13.79 26.19
N GLU A 218 -10.39 -13.54 25.10
CA GLU A 218 -9.71 -14.54 24.27
C GLU A 218 -8.21 -14.31 24.32
N ILE A 219 -7.43 -15.38 24.54
CA ILE A 219 -5.97 -15.29 24.56
C ILE A 219 -5.45 -15.22 23.12
N GLN A 220 -4.92 -14.08 22.72
CA GLN A 220 -4.40 -13.83 21.37
C GLN A 220 -3.00 -14.45 21.13
N LEU A 221 -2.81 -15.71 21.52
CA LEU A 221 -1.51 -16.38 21.55
C LEU A 221 -0.80 -16.35 20.19
N LEU A 222 -1.53 -16.60 19.10
CA LEU A 222 -0.96 -16.59 17.75
C LEU A 222 -0.44 -15.19 17.36
N ALA A 223 -1.16 -14.13 17.73
CA ALA A 223 -0.75 -12.75 17.45
C ALA A 223 0.52 -12.39 18.23
N PHE A 224 0.59 -12.77 19.52
CA PHE A 224 1.79 -12.58 20.32
C PHE A 224 3.01 -13.30 19.75
N LEU A 225 2.84 -14.55 19.31
CA LEU A 225 3.91 -15.33 18.70
C LEU A 225 4.39 -14.67 17.41
N LEU A 226 3.47 -14.19 16.56
CA LEU A 226 3.80 -13.49 15.32
C LEU A 226 4.65 -12.24 15.59
N VAL A 227 4.23 -11.39 16.53
CA VAL A 227 5.00 -10.19 16.93
C VAL A 227 6.37 -10.61 17.47
N GLY A 228 6.43 -11.65 18.29
CA GLY A 228 7.66 -12.28 18.80
C GLY A 228 8.64 -12.67 17.71
N VAL A 229 8.18 -13.44 16.73
CA VAL A 229 9.00 -13.93 15.62
C VAL A 229 9.53 -12.76 14.79
N ILE A 230 8.72 -11.74 14.49
CA ILE A 230 9.16 -10.56 13.75
C ILE A 230 10.23 -9.81 14.53
N HIS A 231 10.04 -9.61 15.83
CA HIS A 231 10.99 -8.90 16.69
C HIS A 231 12.34 -9.62 16.75
N ILE A 232 12.34 -10.95 16.92
CA ILE A 232 13.56 -11.76 16.90
C ILE A 232 14.21 -11.73 15.51
N TYR A 233 13.42 -11.85 14.45
CA TYR A 233 13.91 -11.86 13.07
C TYR A 233 14.72 -10.60 12.75
N ILE A 234 14.22 -9.41 13.12
CA ILE A 234 14.94 -8.15 12.90
C ILE A 234 16.31 -8.19 13.57
N GLY A 235 16.38 -8.61 14.84
CA GLY A 235 17.65 -8.72 15.57
C GLY A 235 18.63 -9.72 14.94
N VAL A 236 18.15 -10.91 14.54
CA VAL A 236 18.98 -11.93 13.87
C VAL A 236 19.53 -11.44 12.54
N MET A 237 18.71 -10.73 11.76
CA MET A 237 19.11 -10.23 10.44
C MET A 237 20.11 -9.07 10.49
N GLN A 238 20.36 -8.48 11.67
CA GLN A 238 21.43 -7.51 11.87
C GLN A 238 22.81 -8.17 12.08
N LEU A 239 22.87 -9.45 12.49
CA LEU A 239 24.13 -10.16 12.77
C LEU A 239 25.12 -10.21 11.60
N PRO A 240 24.71 -10.43 10.32
CA PRO A 240 25.63 -10.42 9.20
C PRO A 240 26.39 -9.10 9.02
N MET A 241 25.78 -7.97 9.40
CA MET A 241 26.43 -6.66 9.34
C MET A 241 27.63 -6.63 10.29
N VAL A 242 27.43 -7.04 11.55
CA VAL A 242 28.48 -7.09 12.57
C VAL A 242 29.63 -8.01 12.12
N LYS A 243 29.29 -9.22 11.64
CA LYS A 243 30.29 -10.18 11.14
C LYS A 243 31.11 -9.67 9.95
N ARG A 244 30.47 -8.91 9.05
CA ARG A 244 31.14 -8.39 7.85
C ARG A 244 32.07 -7.23 8.17
N TYR A 245 31.69 -6.38 9.11
CA TYR A 245 32.41 -5.15 9.43
C TYR A 245 33.52 -5.37 10.46
N PHE A 246 33.26 -6.14 11.52
CA PHE A 246 34.19 -6.37 12.63
C PHE A 246 34.85 -7.76 12.56
N LYS A 247 35.53 -8.06 11.44
CA LYS A 247 36.23 -9.35 11.24
C LYS A 247 37.02 -9.82 12.46
#